data_AF-A0A1E5A5E7-F1
#
_entry.id   AF-A0A1E5A5E7-F1
#
_cell.length_a   1.000
_cell.length_b   1.000
_cell.length_c   1.000
_cell.angle_alpha   90.00
_cell.angle_beta   90.00
_cell.angle_gamma   90.00
#
_symmetry.space_group_name_H-M   'P 1'
#
loop_
_entity.id
_entity.type
_entity.pdbx_description
1 polymer ?
#
loop_
_entity_poly.entity_id
_entity_poly.type
_entity_poly.pdbx_seq_one_letter_code
_entity_poly.pdbx_strand_id
1 'polypeptide(L)' 'MKIIIWAGVITLLTTLIGCSSLGVSPWERHNLAKPEMELNSSPLSAALDDHIYFSKEASSGGRSFSGGGCGCN' A
#
# COMPACT_ATOMS: atom_id res chain seq x y z
N MET A 1 -8.63 -25.02 -36.39
CA MET A 1 -8.14 -23.64 -36.13
C MET A 1 -8.96 -22.90 -35.08
N LYS A 2 -10.27 -22.69 -35.25
CA LYS A 2 -11.09 -21.94 -34.27
C LYS A 2 -10.97 -22.48 -32.83
N ILE A 3 -11.09 -23.80 -32.62
CA ILE A 3 -10.98 -24.43 -31.29
C ILE A 3 -9.64 -24.17 -30.60
N ILE A 4 -8.54 -24.17 -31.35
CA ILE A 4 -7.19 -23.93 -30.80
C ILE A 4 -7.04 -22.45 -30.40
N ILE A 5 -7.62 -21.53 -31.18
CA ILE A 5 -7.64 -20.10 -30.86
C ILE A 5 -8.46 -19.85 -29.59
N TRP A 6 -9.65 -20.44 -29.48
CA TRP A 6 -10.49 -20.31 -28.27
C TRP A 6 -9.81 -20.91 -27.03
N ALA A 7 -9.13 -22.06 -27.16
CA ALA A 7 -8.37 -22.67 -26.08
C ALA A 7 -7.20 -21.77 -25.62
N GLY A 8 -6.48 -21.15 -26.56
CA GLY A 8 -5.42 -20.19 -26.25
C GLY A 8 -5.93 -18.94 -25.54
N VAL A 9 -7.07 -18.39 -25.97
CA VAL A 9 -7.70 -17.23 -25.32
C VAL A 9 -8.14 -17.54 -23.89
N ILE A 10 -8.79 -18.68 -23.66
CA ILE A 10 -9.23 -19.08 -22.31
C ILE A 10 -8.02 -19.26 -21.38
N THR A 11 -6.96 -19.91 -21.86
CA THR A 11 -5.73 -20.12 -21.08
C THR A 11 -5.10 -18.78 -20.69
N LEU A 12 -5.01 -17.83 -21.63
CA LEU A 12 -4.49 -16.49 -21.35
C LEU A 12 -5.32 -15.75 -20.29
N LEU A 13 -6.66 -15.80 -20.40
CA LEU A 13 -7.57 -15.13 -19.45
C LEU A 13 -7.41 -15.65 -18.01
N THR A 14 -7.19 -16.95 -17.82
CA THR A 14 -7.03 -17.52 -16.47
C THR A 14 -5.74 -17.06 -15.77
N THR A 15 -4.68 -16.74 -16.51
CA THR A 15 -3.40 -16.26 -15.92
C THR A 15 -3.45 -14.82 -15.41
N LEU A 16 -4.47 -14.04 -15.80
CA LEU A 16 -4.68 -12.67 -15.33
C LEU A 16 -5.41 -12.60 -13.98
N ILE A 17 -5.94 -13.73 -13.50
CA ILE A 17 -6.63 -13.83 -12.21
C ILE A 17 -5.55 -13.96 -11.13
N GLY A 18 -5.08 -12.82 -10.62
CA GLY A 18 -4.13 -12.76 -9.52
C GLY A 18 -4.73 -13.25 -8.19
N CYS A 19 -3.87 -13.48 -7.19
CA CYS A 19 -4.24 -13.91 -5.84
C CYS A 19 -4.86 -12.78 -4.99
N SER A 20 -5.57 -11.82 -5.59
CA SER A 20 -6.13 -10.66 -4.88
C SER A 20 -7.18 -11.03 -3.83
N SER A 21 -7.79 -12.21 -3.95
CA SER A 21 -8.74 -12.76 -2.98
C SER A 21 -8.10 -13.58 -1.85
N LEU A 22 -6.79 -13.84 -1.89
CA LEU A 22 -6.05 -14.63 -0.88
C LEU A 22 -5.47 -13.77 0.25
N GLY A 23 -5.95 -12.54 0.41
CA GLY A 23 -5.50 -11.60 1.43
C GLY A 23 -6.45 -11.49 2.62
N VAL A 24 -5.95 -10.92 3.72
CA VAL A 24 -6.75 -10.48 4.87
C VAL A 24 -7.53 -9.23 4.53
N SER A 25 -8.74 -9.13 5.07
CA SER A 25 -9.60 -7.97 4.87
C SER A 25 -8.92 -6.70 5.42
N PRO A 26 -9.13 -5.52 4.80
CA PRO A 26 -8.43 -4.29 5.21
C PRO A 26 -8.53 -3.97 6.71
N TRP A 27 -9.68 -4.23 7.32
CA TRP A 27 -9.92 -4.00 8.76
C TRP A 27 -9.22 -5.03 9.68
N GLU A 28 -8.84 -6.19 9.17
CA GLU A 28 -8.10 -7.21 9.93
C GLU A 28 -6.62 -6.87 10.06
N ARG A 29 -6.12 -5.93 9.25
CA ARG A 29 -4.73 -5.48 9.28
C ARG A 29 -4.35 -4.82 10.60
N HIS A 30 -5.29 -4.20 11.32
CA HIS A 30 -5.00 -3.60 12.63
C HIS A 30 -4.58 -4.64 13.67
N ASN A 31 -5.16 -5.84 13.64
CA ASN A 31 -4.84 -6.91 14.58
C ASN A 31 -3.57 -7.68 14.21
N LEU A 32 -3.17 -7.65 12.93
CA LEU A 32 -1.99 -8.34 12.42
C LEU A 32 -0.75 -7.44 12.34
N ALA A 33 -0.93 -6.13 12.28
CA ALA A 33 0.16 -5.16 12.27
C ALA A 33 0.81 -5.12 13.66
N LYS A 34 2.10 -5.40 13.70
CA LYS A 34 2.92 -5.25 14.92
C LYS A 34 3.53 -3.85 14.98
N PRO A 35 3.86 -3.34 16.18
CA PRO A 35 4.55 -2.06 16.31
C PRO A 35 5.86 -1.97 15.51
N GLU A 36 6.62 -3.08 15.40
CA GLU A 36 7.84 -3.12 14.59
C GLU A 36 7.62 -3.02 13.06
N MET A 37 6.37 -3.07 12.59
CA MET A 37 6.01 -2.93 11.17
C MET A 37 5.66 -1.49 10.78
N GLU A 38 5.70 -0.54 11.71
CA GLU A 38 5.54 0.88 11.39
C GLU A 38 6.64 1.32 10.41
N LEU A 39 6.27 2.07 9.35
CA LEU A 39 7.28 2.60 8.42
C LEU A 39 8.26 3.55 9.08
N ASN A 40 7.87 4.12 10.21
CA ASN A 40 8.68 5.04 10.96
C ASN A 40 8.95 4.48 12.35
N SER A 41 10.20 4.07 12.57
CA SER A 41 10.67 3.58 13.87
C SER A 41 10.78 4.67 14.94
N SER A 42 10.70 5.95 14.57
CA SER A 42 10.78 7.11 15.47
C SER A 42 9.71 8.16 15.10
N PRO A 43 8.45 7.97 15.52
CA PRO A 43 7.34 8.87 15.20
C PRO A 43 7.61 10.30 15.67
N LEU A 44 8.22 10.48 16.85
CA LEU A 44 8.53 11.80 17.39
C LEU A 44 9.58 12.55 16.57
N SER A 45 10.64 11.86 16.14
CA SER A 45 11.69 12.49 15.32
C SER A 45 11.14 12.92 13.97
N ALA A 46 10.39 12.06 13.28
CA ALA A 46 9.83 12.42 11.99
C ALA A 46 8.79 13.54 12.09
N ALA A 47 7.99 13.59 13.16
CA ALA A 47 7.07 14.69 13.39
C ALA A 47 7.81 16.03 13.58
N LEU A 48 8.94 16.03 14.30
CA LEU A 48 9.80 17.21 14.41
C LEU A 48 10.42 17.60 13.06
N ASP A 49 10.95 16.62 12.33
CA ASP A 49 11.57 16.85 11.02
C ASP A 49 10.55 17.40 10.02
N ASP A 50 9.32 16.89 10.02
CA ASP A 50 8.22 17.40 9.20
C ASP A 50 7.81 18.81 9.63
N HIS A 51 7.75 19.11 10.93
CA HIS A 51 7.47 20.46 11.41
C HIS A 51 8.55 21.46 10.95
N ILE A 52 9.82 21.07 11.03
CA ILE A 52 10.95 21.87 10.54
C ILE A 52 10.89 22.02 9.01
N TYR A 53 10.63 20.93 8.30
CA TYR A 53 10.54 20.89 6.84
C TYR A 53 9.43 21.79 6.32
N PHE A 54 8.23 21.67 6.89
CA PHE A 54 7.08 22.51 6.56
C PHE A 54 7.39 23.99 6.83
N SER A 55 8.02 24.29 7.96
CA SER A 55 8.41 25.66 8.31
C SER A 55 9.43 26.27 7.33
N LYS A 56 10.24 25.43 6.68
CA LYS A 56 11.32 25.87 5.76
C LYS A 56 10.91 25.85 4.29
N GLU A 57 10.05 24.91 3.87
CA GLU A 57 9.85 24.56 2.46
C GLU A 57 8.38 24.53 2.02
N ALA A 58 7.46 25.16 2.80
CA ALA A 58 6.00 25.19 2.59
C ALA A 58 5.48 25.48 1.16
N SER A 59 6.32 25.97 0.24
CA SER A 59 5.94 26.24 -1.15
C SER A 59 5.89 25.02 -2.07
N SER A 60 6.40 23.84 -1.65
CA SER A 60 6.57 22.67 -2.54
C SER A 60 5.54 21.54 -2.37
N GLY A 61 4.62 21.67 -1.42
CA GLY A 61 3.63 20.63 -1.10
C GLY A 61 4.16 19.67 -0.03
N GLY A 62 3.46 19.60 1.10
CA GLY A 62 3.83 18.74 2.23
C GLY A 62 3.76 17.25 1.89
N ARG A 63 4.54 16.45 2.62
CA ARG A 63 4.50 14.99 2.55
C ARG A 63 3.10 14.53 2.94
N SER A 64 2.36 13.89 2.05
CA SER A 64 1.06 13.30 2.40
C SER A 64 1.30 12.18 3.41
N PHE A 65 0.61 12.25 4.56
CA PHE A 65 0.60 11.23 5.60
C PHE A 65 -0.07 9.96 5.07
N SER A 66 0.68 9.14 4.35
CA SER A 66 0.33 7.74 4.09
C SER A 66 1.48 6.90 4.61
N GLY A 67 1.58 6.85 5.93
CA GLY A 67 2.44 5.89 6.61
C GLY A 67 1.90 4.48 6.38
N GLY A 68 2.81 3.54 6.13
CA GLY A 68 2.53 2.12 6.06
C GLY A 68 2.16 1.62 7.45
N GLY A 69 0.95 1.10 7.47
CA GLY A 69 0.01 0.97 8.56
C GLY A 69 -1.36 0.77 7.89
N CYS A 70 -2.48 0.61 8.61
CA CYS A 70 -3.77 0.18 8.02
C CYS A 70 -4.35 1.05 6.88
N GLY A 71 -3.68 2.13 6.47
CA GLY A 71 -4.13 3.02 5.39
C GLY A 71 -5.34 3.84 5.80
N CYS A 72 -5.67 3.86 7.09
CA CYS A 72 -6.78 4.60 7.64
C CYS A 72 -6.32 6.03 7.89
N ASN A 73 -6.76 6.97 7.04
CA ASN A 73 -6.91 8.38 7.41
C ASN A 73 -8.17 8.52 8.29
#